data_AF-A0A6P0STQ3-F1
#
_entry.id   AF-A0A6P0STQ3-F1
#
_cell.length_a   1.000
_cell.length_b   1.000
_cell.length_c   1.000
_cell.angle_alpha   90.00
_cell.angle_beta   90.00
_cell.angle_gamma   90.00
#
_symmetry.space_group_name_H-M   'P 1'
#
loop_
_entity.id
_entity.type
_entity.pdbx_description
1 polymer ?
#
loop_
_entity_poly.entity_id
_entity_poly.type
_entity_poly.pdbx_seq_one_letter_code
_entity_poly.pdbx_strand_id
1 'polypeptide(L)'
;EKADSAEKSAFVLVEAIRQQILPRDILTRKAFENAIAVIMAVGGSTNSVLHLLGIAHSAGVELSIDDFETIRAKVPVLCDLKPSGRYVTVNLHRAGGIPQVMKMLLVHDLIHGDALTISGTTIAQVLENVPDQPPPDQDVIRPWDNPVYAQGHLAILKGNLATEGSVAKITGVKNPQITGPARVFESEEACLDAILAGKINSGDVIVVRYEGPKGGPGMREMLAPTSAIIGAGLGDSVGLITDGRFSGGTYGMVVGHVAPEAAVGGAIALVQEGDMITIDAHQRSLQLNVSDQELEQRRASWQRPKPRYTTGVLAKYATLVSSSSVGAVTDLDLG
;
A
#
# COMPACT_ATOMS: atom_id res chain seq x y z
N GLU A 1 -21.39 -21.25 9.20
CA GLU A 1 -19.93 -21.13 9.19
C GLU A 1 -19.36 -19.94 9.97
N LYS A 2 -19.72 -18.67 9.72
CA LYS A 2 -19.06 -17.54 10.41
C LYS A 2 -19.40 -17.48 11.91
N ALA A 3 -20.64 -17.80 12.28
CA ALA A 3 -21.05 -17.96 13.68
C ALA A 3 -20.27 -19.10 14.35
N ASP A 4 -20.23 -20.28 13.72
CA ASP A 4 -19.46 -21.44 14.21
C ASP A 4 -17.95 -21.12 14.35
N SER A 5 -17.40 -20.33 13.42
CA SER A 5 -16.02 -19.84 13.48
C SER A 5 -15.81 -18.88 14.66
N ALA A 6 -16.79 -18.03 15.00
CA ALA A 6 -16.71 -17.15 16.16
C ALA A 6 -16.73 -17.96 17.47
N GLU A 7 -17.60 -18.97 17.56
CA GLU A 7 -17.65 -19.90 18.70
C GLU A 7 -16.32 -20.65 18.85
N LYS A 8 -15.79 -21.23 17.77
CA LYS A 8 -14.48 -21.90 17.78
C LYS A 8 -13.35 -20.95 18.18
N SER A 9 -13.39 -19.70 17.73
CA SER A 9 -12.39 -18.70 18.11
C SER A 9 -12.37 -18.44 19.61
N ALA A 10 -13.54 -18.45 20.27
CA ALA A 10 -13.63 -18.32 21.72
C ALA A 10 -12.98 -19.53 22.44
N PHE A 11 -13.24 -20.75 21.97
CA PHE A 11 -12.59 -21.94 22.53
C PHE A 11 -11.07 -21.92 22.34
N VAL A 12 -10.59 -21.54 21.15
CA VAL A 12 -9.16 -21.39 20.86
C VAL A 12 -8.51 -20.33 21.75
N LEU A 13 -9.18 -19.20 21.98
CA LEU A 13 -8.68 -18.17 22.89
C LEU A 13 -8.52 -18.69 24.34
N VAL A 14 -9.49 -19.46 24.84
CA VAL A 14 -9.39 -20.07 26.18
C VAL A 14 -8.17 -20.97 26.25
N GLU A 15 -7.87 -21.72 25.20
CA GLU A 15 -6.69 -22.57 25.15
C GLU A 15 -5.38 -21.77 25.04
N ALA A 16 -5.34 -20.73 24.21
CA ALA A 16 -4.21 -19.82 24.13
C ALA A 16 -3.89 -19.17 25.49
N ILE A 17 -4.91 -18.85 26.30
CA ILE A 17 -4.73 -18.35 27.67
C ILE A 17 -4.06 -19.43 28.55
N ARG A 18 -4.52 -20.68 28.48
CA ARG A 18 -3.92 -21.79 29.27
C ARG A 18 -2.47 -22.05 28.88
N GLN A 19 -2.15 -21.97 27.59
CA GLN A 19 -0.82 -22.20 27.05
C GLN A 19 0.08 -20.95 27.08
N GLN A 20 -0.45 -19.79 27.49
CA GLN A 20 0.24 -18.50 27.44
C GLN A 20 0.80 -18.17 26.04
N ILE A 21 0.02 -18.43 24.99
CA ILE A 21 0.35 -18.00 23.64
C ILE A 21 0.01 -16.52 23.51
N LEU A 22 1.02 -15.67 23.43
CA LEU A 22 0.88 -14.21 23.41
C LEU A 22 0.95 -13.66 21.97
N PRO A 23 0.42 -12.45 21.74
CA PRO A 23 0.52 -11.81 20.42
C PRO A 23 1.94 -11.73 19.87
N ARG A 24 2.96 -11.50 20.72
CA ARG A 24 4.37 -11.39 20.28
C ARG A 24 5.02 -12.74 19.95
N ASP A 25 4.44 -13.85 20.42
CA ASP A 25 4.88 -15.19 20.02
C ASP A 25 4.41 -15.52 18.60
N ILE A 26 3.31 -14.89 18.16
CA ILE A 26 2.69 -15.08 16.85
C ILE A 26 3.18 -14.03 15.85
N LEU A 27 3.13 -12.74 16.22
CA LEU A 27 3.46 -11.58 15.39
C LEU A 27 4.98 -11.38 15.31
N THR A 28 5.66 -12.39 14.78
CA THR A 28 7.10 -12.41 14.54
C THR A 28 7.43 -11.87 13.15
N ARG A 29 8.71 -11.60 12.89
CA ARG A 29 9.22 -11.23 11.56
C ARG A 29 8.71 -12.17 10.46
N LYS A 30 8.77 -13.49 10.70
CA LYS A 30 8.27 -14.52 9.79
C LYS A 30 6.77 -14.38 9.50
N ALA A 31 5.96 -14.06 10.52
CA ALA A 31 4.53 -13.85 10.33
C ALA A 31 4.24 -12.60 9.49
N PHE A 32 5.02 -11.52 9.65
CA PHE A 32 4.91 -10.33 8.79
C PHE A 32 5.31 -10.64 7.34
N GLU A 33 6.41 -11.37 7.12
CA GLU A 33 6.80 -11.79 5.77
C GLU A 33 5.72 -12.67 5.12
N ASN A 34 5.11 -13.59 5.88
CA ASN A 34 3.96 -14.38 5.43
C ASN A 34 2.77 -13.49 5.04
N ALA A 35 2.44 -12.51 5.87
CA ALA A 35 1.33 -11.59 5.61
C ALA A 35 1.56 -10.78 4.32
N ILE A 36 2.78 -10.28 4.10
CA ILE A 36 3.16 -9.56 2.88
C ILE A 36 3.02 -10.49 1.67
N ALA A 37 3.53 -11.71 1.73
CA ALA A 37 3.43 -12.67 0.63
C ALA A 37 1.96 -12.95 0.26
N VAL A 38 1.09 -13.18 1.26
CA VAL A 38 -0.34 -13.37 1.02
C VAL A 38 -0.98 -12.13 0.40
N ILE A 39 -0.66 -10.93 0.88
CA ILE A 39 -1.16 -9.66 0.32
C ILE A 39 -0.78 -9.50 -1.15
N MET A 40 0.46 -9.84 -1.52
CA MET A 40 0.90 -9.82 -2.92
C MET A 40 0.11 -10.84 -3.75
N ALA A 41 0.00 -12.07 -3.26
CA ALA A 41 -0.67 -13.16 -3.97
C ALA A 41 -2.16 -12.88 -4.24
N VAL A 42 -2.85 -12.20 -3.33
CA VAL A 42 -4.29 -11.90 -3.48
C VAL A 42 -4.59 -10.57 -4.16
N GLY A 43 -3.59 -9.77 -4.54
CA GLY A 43 -3.85 -8.45 -5.12
C GLY A 43 -4.33 -7.40 -4.09
N GLY A 44 -3.86 -7.49 -2.84
CA GLY A 44 -4.35 -6.71 -1.70
C GLY A 44 -4.17 -5.18 -1.78
N SER A 45 -4.74 -4.46 -0.80
CA SER A 45 -4.70 -2.99 -0.79
C SER A 45 -3.32 -2.44 -0.44
N THR A 46 -2.96 -1.28 -1.01
CA THR A 46 -1.78 -0.48 -0.64
C THR A 46 -1.82 -0.06 0.83
N ASN A 47 -3.01 0.14 1.41
CA ASN A 47 -3.19 0.44 2.84
C ASN A 47 -2.60 -0.65 3.75
N SER A 48 -2.49 -1.89 3.27
CA SER A 48 -1.90 -2.98 4.03
C SER A 48 -0.43 -2.74 4.36
N VAL A 49 0.29 -1.97 3.52
CA VAL A 49 1.67 -1.55 3.80
C VAL A 49 1.71 -0.71 5.08
N LEU A 50 0.86 0.32 5.15
CA LEU A 50 0.77 1.20 6.32
C LEU A 50 0.40 0.42 7.59
N HIS A 51 -0.62 -0.44 7.50
CA HIS A 51 -1.10 -1.20 8.65
C HIS A 51 -0.09 -2.24 9.15
N LEU A 52 0.57 -2.99 8.27
CA LEU A 52 1.56 -3.97 8.69
C LEU A 52 2.80 -3.32 9.32
N LEU A 53 3.25 -2.18 8.80
CA LEU A 53 4.32 -1.39 9.44
C LEU A 53 3.92 -0.95 10.86
N GLY A 54 2.69 -0.42 11.03
CA GLY A 54 2.20 0.01 12.34
C GLY A 54 1.98 -1.14 13.33
N ILE A 55 1.52 -2.31 12.85
CA ILE A 55 1.37 -3.51 13.68
C ILE A 55 2.75 -4.06 14.06
N ALA A 56 3.73 -4.05 13.15
CA ALA A 56 5.11 -4.45 13.43
C ALA A 56 5.76 -3.56 14.50
N HIS A 57 5.57 -2.24 14.40
CA HIS A 57 5.98 -1.30 15.45
C HIS A 57 5.39 -1.67 16.83
N SER A 58 4.06 -1.85 16.91
CA SER A 58 3.38 -2.25 18.15
C SER A 58 3.88 -3.59 18.72
N ALA A 59 4.22 -4.53 17.82
CA ALA A 59 4.76 -5.83 18.18
C ALA A 59 6.25 -5.77 18.61
N GLY A 60 6.95 -4.66 18.37
CA GLY A 60 8.39 -4.54 18.58
C GLY A 60 9.22 -5.32 17.56
N VAL A 61 8.70 -5.48 16.34
CA VAL A 61 9.36 -6.20 15.24
C VAL A 61 9.80 -5.21 14.18
N GLU A 62 11.06 -5.31 13.77
CA GLU A 62 11.60 -4.50 12.68
C GLU A 62 10.98 -4.93 11.34
N LEU A 63 10.28 -3.99 10.71
CA LEU A 63 9.72 -4.11 9.37
C LEU A 63 9.86 -2.76 8.68
N SER A 64 10.41 -2.78 7.47
CA SER A 64 10.63 -1.61 6.64
C SER A 64 9.76 -1.66 5.39
N ILE A 65 9.55 -0.51 4.76
CA ILE A 65 8.87 -0.46 3.46
C ILE A 65 9.63 -1.26 2.39
N ASP A 66 10.95 -1.38 2.48
CA ASP A 66 11.79 -2.13 1.52
C ASP A 66 11.57 -3.65 1.59
N ASP A 67 11.10 -4.17 2.72
CA ASP A 67 10.74 -5.59 2.87
C ASP A 67 9.59 -5.97 1.94
N PHE A 68 8.67 -5.04 1.68
CA PHE A 68 7.56 -5.24 0.74
C PHE A 68 8.06 -5.43 -0.69
N GLU A 69 9.03 -4.62 -1.13
CA GLU A 69 9.61 -4.74 -2.48
C GLU A 69 10.40 -6.06 -2.63
N THR A 70 11.15 -6.43 -1.60
CA THR A 70 11.92 -7.68 -1.58
C THR A 70 11.02 -8.91 -1.76
N ILE A 71 9.84 -8.91 -1.11
CA ILE A 71 8.86 -10.00 -1.22
C ILE A 71 8.06 -9.90 -2.52
N ARG A 72 7.66 -8.68 -2.94
CA ARG A 72 6.94 -8.43 -4.19
C ARG A 72 7.64 -9.04 -5.39
N ALA A 73 8.97 -8.93 -5.46
CA ALA A 73 9.77 -9.45 -6.56
C ALA A 73 9.74 -10.99 -6.68
N LYS A 74 9.38 -11.70 -5.62
CA LYS A 74 9.36 -13.17 -5.54
C LYS A 74 7.96 -13.77 -5.64
N VAL A 75 6.94 -13.03 -5.21
CA VAL A 75 5.57 -13.54 -5.07
C VAL A 75 4.72 -13.10 -6.26
N PRO A 76 4.15 -14.02 -7.05
CA PRO A 76 3.22 -13.68 -8.13
C PRO A 76 1.84 -13.28 -7.57
N VAL A 77 1.05 -12.57 -8.37
CA VAL A 77 -0.38 -12.38 -8.08
C VAL A 77 -1.14 -13.59 -8.59
N LEU A 78 -1.70 -14.38 -7.68
CA LEU A 78 -2.43 -15.62 -7.96
C LEU A 78 -3.94 -15.39 -8.10
N CYS A 79 -4.50 -14.36 -7.45
CA CYS A 79 -5.94 -14.17 -7.42
C CYS A 79 -6.45 -13.08 -8.38
N ASP A 80 -7.47 -13.41 -9.18
CA ASP A 80 -8.15 -12.48 -10.09
C ASP A 80 -9.30 -11.75 -9.38
N LEU A 81 -8.95 -10.85 -8.46
CA LEU A 81 -9.91 -10.18 -7.56
C LEU A 81 -10.05 -8.69 -7.84
N LYS A 82 -11.28 -8.19 -7.72
CA LYS A 82 -11.59 -6.76 -7.69
C LYS A 82 -10.78 -6.06 -6.59
N PRO A 83 -10.36 -4.81 -6.80
CA PRO A 83 -10.81 -3.89 -7.87
C PRO A 83 -10.10 -4.06 -9.23
N SER A 84 -8.96 -4.75 -9.27
CA SER A 84 -8.16 -4.91 -10.49
C SER A 84 -8.54 -6.11 -11.36
N GLY A 85 -9.20 -7.10 -10.76
CA GLY A 85 -9.64 -8.33 -11.39
C GLY A 85 -11.17 -8.47 -11.46
N ARG A 86 -11.63 -9.67 -11.79
CA ARG A 86 -13.05 -9.95 -12.09
C ARG A 86 -13.87 -10.33 -10.86
N TYR A 87 -13.29 -11.09 -9.94
CA TYR A 87 -14.03 -11.79 -8.89
C TYR A 87 -14.08 -11.03 -7.55
N VAL A 88 -14.98 -11.46 -6.66
CA VAL A 88 -15.09 -10.93 -5.30
C VAL A 88 -14.71 -11.99 -4.26
N THR A 89 -14.56 -11.60 -3.00
CA THR A 89 -14.10 -12.46 -1.90
C THR A 89 -14.93 -13.73 -1.71
N VAL A 90 -16.23 -13.71 -2.03
CA VAL A 90 -17.08 -14.92 -1.97
C VAL A 90 -16.62 -15.97 -2.99
N ASN A 91 -16.16 -15.55 -4.16
CA ASN A 91 -15.59 -16.47 -5.16
C ASN A 91 -14.26 -17.04 -4.66
N LEU A 92 -13.39 -16.21 -4.07
CA LEU A 92 -12.13 -16.66 -3.47
C LEU A 92 -12.40 -17.73 -2.39
N HIS A 93 -13.35 -17.46 -1.51
CA HIS A 93 -13.75 -18.40 -0.46
C HIS A 93 -14.21 -19.75 -1.03
N ARG A 94 -15.06 -19.73 -2.07
CA ARG A 94 -15.52 -20.95 -2.75
C ARG A 94 -14.40 -21.70 -3.48
N ALA A 95 -13.36 -21.00 -3.92
CA ALA A 95 -12.19 -21.59 -4.58
C ALA A 95 -11.14 -22.18 -3.62
N GLY A 96 -11.41 -22.21 -2.30
CA GLY A 96 -10.50 -22.72 -1.27
C GLY A 96 -9.98 -21.65 -0.30
N GLY A 97 -10.27 -20.37 -0.58
CA GLY A 97 -9.99 -19.27 0.32
C GLY A 97 -8.49 -18.98 0.53
N ILE A 98 -8.20 -18.27 1.62
CA ILE A 98 -6.83 -17.94 2.02
C ILE A 98 -5.98 -19.19 2.31
N PRO A 99 -6.49 -20.28 2.93
CA PRO A 99 -5.69 -21.48 3.13
C PRO A 99 -5.13 -22.06 1.82
N GLN A 100 -5.92 -22.06 0.73
CA GLN A 100 -5.44 -22.51 -0.58
C GLN A 100 -4.29 -21.65 -1.10
N VAL A 101 -4.41 -20.32 -1.00
CA VAL A 101 -3.35 -19.39 -1.41
C VAL A 101 -2.09 -19.58 -0.57
N MET A 102 -2.23 -19.70 0.76
CA MET A 102 -1.10 -19.92 1.66
C MET A 102 -0.42 -21.27 1.39
N LYS A 103 -1.19 -22.33 1.13
CA LYS A 103 -0.63 -23.64 0.79
C LYS A 103 0.21 -23.58 -0.48
N MET A 104 -0.27 -22.89 -1.52
CA MET A 104 0.50 -22.69 -2.75
C MET A 104 1.78 -21.91 -2.50
N LEU A 105 1.76 -20.88 -1.65
CA LEU A 105 2.97 -20.14 -1.28
C LEU A 105 3.93 -21.00 -0.44
N LEU A 106 3.40 -21.88 0.41
CA LEU A 106 4.20 -22.76 1.28
C LEU A 106 4.99 -23.78 0.46
N VAL A 107 4.35 -24.45 -0.51
CA VAL A 107 5.01 -25.46 -1.34
C VAL A 107 6.04 -24.88 -2.32
N HIS A 108 6.06 -23.56 -2.48
CA HIS A 108 7.07 -22.82 -3.24
C HIS A 108 8.06 -22.04 -2.35
N ASP A 109 8.11 -22.35 -1.04
CA ASP A 109 9.05 -21.76 -0.08
C ASP A 109 8.95 -20.22 0.06
N LEU A 110 7.75 -19.65 -0.15
CA LEU A 110 7.51 -18.21 -0.06
C LEU A 110 6.81 -17.77 1.23
N ILE A 111 6.40 -18.73 2.06
CA ILE A 111 5.96 -18.46 3.43
C ILE A 111 6.64 -19.42 4.42
N HIS A 112 6.87 -18.91 5.62
CA HIS A 112 7.45 -19.62 6.74
C HIS A 112 6.42 -20.56 7.36
N GLY A 113 6.56 -21.85 7.09
CA GLY A 113 5.67 -22.89 7.63
C GLY A 113 5.81 -23.13 9.12
N ASP A 114 6.92 -22.73 9.74
CA ASP A 114 7.18 -22.90 11.17
C ASP A 114 6.62 -21.77 12.05
N ALA A 115 6.08 -20.71 11.45
CA ALA A 115 5.46 -19.62 12.21
C ALA A 115 4.27 -20.12 13.04
N LEU A 116 4.21 -19.71 14.31
CA LEU A 116 3.15 -20.08 15.25
C LEU A 116 1.83 -19.39 14.90
N THR A 117 0.71 -20.07 15.18
CA THR A 117 -0.65 -19.52 15.07
C THR A 117 -1.35 -19.51 16.42
N ILE A 118 -2.50 -18.82 16.50
CA ILE A 118 -3.28 -18.70 17.74
C ILE A 118 -3.79 -20.04 18.29
N SER A 119 -3.89 -21.09 17.46
CA SER A 119 -4.25 -22.44 17.92
C SER A 119 -3.10 -23.23 18.54
N GLY A 120 -1.90 -22.65 18.66
CA GLY A 120 -0.70 -23.34 19.17
C GLY A 120 -0.04 -24.27 18.15
N THR A 121 -0.53 -24.31 16.92
CA THR A 121 0.03 -25.07 15.80
C THR A 121 0.78 -24.14 14.85
N THR A 122 1.70 -24.70 14.06
CA THR A 122 2.42 -23.95 13.03
C THR A 122 1.58 -23.77 11.77
N ILE A 123 1.97 -22.81 10.92
CA ILE A 123 1.34 -22.59 9.60
C ILE A 123 1.34 -23.87 8.76
N ALA A 124 2.43 -24.63 8.72
CA ALA A 124 2.51 -25.87 7.97
C ALA A 124 1.51 -26.92 8.46
N GLN A 125 1.33 -27.05 9.79
CA GLN A 125 0.34 -27.94 10.38
C GLN A 125 -1.10 -27.52 10.04
N VAL A 126 -1.39 -26.21 10.08
CA VAL A 126 -2.71 -25.68 9.70
C VAL A 126 -3.04 -25.99 8.23
N LEU A 127 -2.04 -26.05 7.37
CA LEU A 127 -2.18 -26.25 5.92
C LEU A 127 -1.94 -27.69 5.46
N GLU A 128 -1.71 -28.64 6.37
CA GLU A 128 -1.34 -30.02 6.04
C GLU A 128 -2.32 -30.67 5.06
N ASN A 129 -3.63 -30.52 5.32
CA ASN A 129 -4.71 -31.12 4.54
C ASN A 129 -5.22 -30.24 3.39
N VAL A 130 -4.59 -29.10 3.13
CA VAL A 130 -4.94 -28.25 1.98
C VAL A 130 -4.19 -28.78 0.75
N PRO A 131 -4.85 -28.97 -0.40
CA PRO A 131 -4.19 -29.41 -1.63
C PRO A 131 -3.12 -28.42 -2.11
N ASP A 132 -2.02 -28.94 -2.67
CA ASP A 132 -0.90 -28.13 -3.18
C ASP A 132 -1.29 -27.20 -4.35
N GLN A 133 -2.35 -27.56 -5.07
CA GLN A 133 -2.86 -26.84 -6.24
C GLN A 133 -4.32 -26.42 -6.02
N PRO A 134 -4.77 -25.31 -6.62
CA PRO A 134 -6.15 -24.89 -6.49
C PRO A 134 -7.09 -25.84 -7.25
N PRO A 135 -8.40 -25.86 -6.94
CA PRO A 135 -9.37 -26.67 -7.67
C PRO A 135 -9.35 -26.37 -9.19
N PRO A 136 -9.50 -27.38 -10.07
CA PRO A 136 -9.36 -27.21 -11.52
C PRO A 136 -10.52 -26.44 -12.17
N ASP A 137 -11.73 -26.51 -11.60
CA ASP A 137 -12.96 -25.93 -12.18
C ASP A 137 -13.23 -24.50 -11.70
N GLN A 138 -12.19 -23.68 -11.61
CA GLN A 138 -12.28 -22.25 -11.28
C GLN A 138 -11.05 -21.50 -11.80
N ASP A 139 -11.18 -20.19 -12.02
CA ASP A 139 -10.09 -19.30 -12.45
C ASP A 139 -9.90 -18.09 -11.53
N VAL A 140 -10.42 -18.18 -10.29
CA VAL A 140 -10.31 -17.17 -9.22
C VAL A 140 -8.93 -17.20 -8.59
N ILE A 141 -8.45 -18.39 -8.21
CA ILE A 141 -7.09 -18.68 -7.76
C ILE A 141 -6.40 -19.39 -8.93
N ARG A 142 -5.48 -18.69 -9.58
CA ARG A 142 -4.77 -19.22 -10.73
C ARG A 142 -3.71 -20.23 -10.30
N PRO A 143 -3.45 -21.29 -11.09
CA PRO A 143 -2.31 -22.17 -10.90
C PRO A 143 -0.98 -21.40 -10.91
N TRP A 144 0.03 -21.96 -10.24
CA TRP A 144 1.33 -21.32 -10.06
C TRP A 144 2.04 -20.97 -11.38
N ASP A 145 1.90 -21.83 -12.38
CA ASP A 145 2.51 -21.69 -13.71
C ASP A 145 1.74 -20.73 -14.64
N ASN A 146 0.56 -20.26 -14.21
CA ASN A 146 -0.29 -19.36 -14.98
C ASN A 146 -0.90 -18.26 -14.11
N PRO A 147 -0.07 -17.49 -13.36
CA PRO A 147 -0.54 -16.47 -12.44
C PRO A 147 -1.19 -15.31 -13.20
N VAL A 148 -1.94 -14.46 -12.50
CA VAL A 148 -2.48 -13.22 -13.08
C VAL A 148 -1.33 -12.28 -13.45
N TYR A 149 -0.33 -12.15 -12.56
CA TYR A 149 0.89 -11.41 -12.80
C TYR A 149 2.09 -12.18 -12.21
N ALA A 150 3.23 -12.15 -12.89
CA ALA A 150 4.44 -12.86 -12.48
C ALA A 150 5.08 -12.30 -11.20
N GLN A 151 4.74 -11.08 -10.82
CA GLN A 151 5.23 -10.42 -9.61
C GLN A 151 4.08 -9.70 -8.90
N GLY A 152 4.27 -9.43 -7.61
CA GLY A 152 3.35 -8.69 -6.79
C GLY A 152 3.14 -7.27 -7.32
N HIS A 153 1.98 -6.72 -7.01
CA HIS A 153 1.50 -5.46 -7.57
C HIS A 153 1.74 -4.21 -6.73
N LEU A 154 2.22 -4.36 -5.48
CA LEU A 154 2.51 -3.24 -4.59
C LEU A 154 4.00 -2.86 -4.70
N ALA A 155 4.34 -2.06 -5.69
CA ALA A 155 5.70 -1.59 -5.91
C ALA A 155 6.08 -0.47 -4.94
N ILE A 156 7.31 -0.51 -4.44
CA ILE A 156 7.87 0.59 -3.66
C ILE A 156 8.72 1.45 -4.59
N LEU A 157 8.36 2.72 -4.74
CA LEU A 157 9.11 3.68 -5.56
C LEU A 157 9.89 4.64 -4.67
N LYS A 158 11.16 4.89 -5.01
CA LYS A 158 12.05 5.83 -4.32
C LYS A 158 12.67 6.82 -5.29
N GLY A 159 13.13 7.96 -4.81
CA GLY A 159 13.84 8.93 -5.63
C GLY A 159 13.91 10.27 -4.92
N ASN A 160 14.37 11.32 -5.61
CA ASN A 160 14.46 12.63 -4.99
C ASN A 160 13.08 13.15 -4.51
N LEU A 161 11.98 12.71 -5.13
CA LEU A 161 10.62 13.10 -4.78
C LEU A 161 10.04 12.31 -3.60
N ALA A 162 10.57 11.12 -3.32
CA ALA A 162 10.16 10.21 -2.24
C ALA A 162 11.38 9.48 -1.65
N THR A 163 12.18 10.18 -0.85
CA THR A 163 13.45 9.65 -0.33
C THR A 163 13.26 8.55 0.70
N GLU A 164 12.17 8.57 1.47
CA GLU A 164 11.81 7.49 2.40
C GLU A 164 11.02 6.36 1.70
N GLY A 165 10.46 6.66 0.53
CA GLY A 165 9.68 5.72 -0.28
C GLY A 165 8.24 6.16 -0.51
N SER A 166 7.56 5.39 -1.36
CA SER A 166 6.16 5.57 -1.72
C SER A 166 5.60 4.24 -2.21
N VAL A 167 4.27 4.09 -2.23
CA VAL A 167 3.61 2.85 -2.62
C VAL A 167 2.81 3.07 -3.90
N ALA A 168 3.12 2.29 -4.93
CA ALA A 168 2.42 2.31 -6.21
C ALA A 168 1.71 0.98 -6.46
N LYS A 169 0.45 1.05 -6.88
CA LYS A 169 -0.26 -0.12 -7.40
C LYS A 169 -0.04 -0.20 -8.91
N ILE A 170 0.69 -1.20 -9.38
CA ILE A 170 1.08 -1.34 -10.79
C ILE A 170 0.20 -2.35 -11.57
N THR A 171 -0.90 -2.80 -10.96
CA THR A 171 -1.85 -3.72 -11.62
C THR A 171 -2.59 -3.04 -12.76
N GLY A 172 -2.75 -3.73 -13.89
CA GLY A 172 -3.55 -3.22 -15.02
C GLY A 172 -2.91 -2.04 -15.77
N VAL A 173 -1.66 -1.68 -15.46
CA VAL A 173 -0.93 -0.64 -16.17
C VAL A 173 -0.20 -1.24 -17.37
N LYS A 174 -0.58 -0.85 -18.59
CA LYS A 174 0.03 -1.37 -19.83
C LYS A 174 1.49 -0.94 -19.99
N ASN A 175 1.78 0.32 -19.66
CA ASN A 175 3.12 0.88 -19.68
C ASN A 175 3.39 1.51 -18.30
N PRO A 176 4.15 0.85 -17.41
CA PRO A 176 4.30 1.30 -16.03
C PRO A 176 5.41 2.37 -15.90
N GLN A 177 5.42 3.30 -16.86
CA GLN A 177 6.30 4.44 -16.94
C GLN A 177 5.56 5.63 -17.54
N ILE A 178 5.64 6.79 -16.88
CA ILE A 178 5.14 8.06 -17.40
C ILE A 178 6.12 9.18 -17.05
N THR A 179 6.36 10.08 -18.00
CA THR A 179 7.05 11.34 -17.76
C THR A 179 6.21 12.47 -18.30
N GLY A 180 5.91 13.45 -17.46
CA GLY A 180 4.95 14.49 -17.79
C GLY A 180 5.07 15.75 -16.93
N PRO A 181 4.46 16.86 -17.38
CA PRO A 181 4.43 18.10 -16.63
C PRO A 181 3.56 17.96 -15.37
N ALA A 182 4.03 18.53 -14.27
CA ALA A 182 3.34 18.50 -12.98
C ALA A 182 2.12 19.41 -12.98
N ARG A 183 0.99 18.89 -12.48
CA ARG A 183 -0.22 19.65 -12.15
C ARG A 183 -0.42 19.61 -10.64
N VAL A 184 -0.17 20.72 -9.95
CA VAL A 184 0.00 20.73 -8.50
C VAL A 184 -1.23 21.25 -7.77
N PHE A 185 -1.69 20.49 -6.79
CA PHE A 185 -2.86 20.79 -5.98
C PHE A 185 -2.56 20.61 -4.50
N GLU A 186 -3.01 21.57 -3.69
CA GLU A 186 -2.80 21.59 -2.23
C GLU A 186 -3.91 20.91 -1.43
N SER A 187 -4.95 20.40 -2.12
CA SER A 187 -6.01 19.59 -1.53
C SER A 187 -6.73 18.71 -2.56
N GLU A 188 -7.44 17.70 -2.09
CA GLU A 188 -8.30 16.83 -2.93
C GLU A 188 -9.35 17.65 -3.70
N GLU A 189 -9.96 18.64 -3.03
CA GLU A 189 -11.04 19.47 -3.58
C GLU A 189 -10.54 20.27 -4.78
N ALA A 190 -9.38 20.94 -4.66
CA ALA A 190 -8.79 21.71 -5.75
C ALA A 190 -8.42 20.82 -6.96
N CYS A 191 -7.93 19.61 -6.69
CA CYS A 191 -7.63 18.63 -7.72
C CYS A 191 -8.91 18.18 -8.46
N LEU A 192 -9.96 17.83 -7.71
CA LEU A 192 -11.24 17.43 -8.27
C LEU A 192 -11.84 18.54 -9.15
N ASP A 193 -11.86 19.78 -8.66
CA ASP A 193 -12.37 20.93 -9.40
C ASP A 193 -11.63 21.13 -10.73
N ALA A 194 -10.31 20.95 -10.76
CA ALA A 194 -9.51 21.06 -11.97
C ALA A 194 -9.80 19.93 -12.98
N ILE A 195 -10.00 18.69 -12.51
CA ILE A 195 -10.37 17.55 -13.36
C ILE A 195 -11.75 17.80 -13.98
N LEU A 196 -12.74 18.16 -13.17
CA LEU A 196 -14.11 18.41 -13.63
C LEU A 196 -14.20 19.61 -14.58
N ALA A 197 -13.33 20.60 -14.42
CA ALA A 197 -13.21 21.74 -15.33
C ALA A 197 -12.45 21.41 -16.63
N GLY A 198 -12.02 20.16 -16.84
CA GLY A 198 -11.28 19.75 -18.04
C GLY A 198 -9.89 20.37 -18.15
N LYS A 199 -9.26 20.71 -17.01
CA LYS A 199 -7.94 21.35 -16.99
C LYS A 199 -6.79 20.35 -17.00
N ILE A 200 -7.06 19.05 -16.90
CA ILE A 200 -6.06 17.98 -16.93
C ILE A 200 -6.00 17.39 -18.34
N ASN A 201 -4.78 17.23 -18.85
CA ASN A 201 -4.52 16.68 -20.17
C ASN A 201 -3.87 15.30 -20.09
N SER A 202 -4.00 14.53 -21.16
CA SER A 202 -3.20 13.31 -21.37
C SER A 202 -1.71 13.64 -21.30
N GLY A 203 -0.96 12.84 -20.54
CA GLY A 203 0.46 13.03 -20.25
C GLY A 203 0.75 13.82 -18.97
N ASP A 204 -0.24 14.46 -18.33
CA ASP A 204 -0.02 15.20 -17.09
C ASP A 204 0.36 14.26 -15.91
N VAL A 205 1.18 14.79 -14.99
CA VAL A 205 1.43 14.16 -13.68
C VAL A 205 0.78 15.01 -12.58
N ILE A 206 -0.33 14.53 -12.06
CA ILE A 206 -1.12 15.19 -11.04
C ILE A 206 -0.47 14.96 -9.67
N VAL A 207 -0.20 16.05 -8.96
CA VAL A 207 0.39 16.05 -7.61
C VAL A 207 -0.65 16.60 -6.65
N VAL A 208 -1.16 15.75 -5.75
CA VAL A 208 -2.03 16.18 -4.63
C VAL A 208 -1.24 16.10 -3.34
N ARG A 209 -0.89 17.24 -2.75
CA ARG A 209 -0.01 17.30 -1.59
C ARG A 209 -0.64 18.00 -0.39
N TYR A 210 0.02 17.91 0.75
CA TYR A 210 -0.53 18.30 2.06
C TYR A 210 -1.76 17.48 2.44
N GLU A 211 -1.83 16.23 1.97
CA GLU A 211 -2.85 15.25 2.33
C GLU A 211 -2.25 14.09 3.14
N GLY A 212 -0.97 14.20 3.52
CA GLY A 212 -0.26 13.25 4.37
C GLY A 212 -0.69 13.24 5.84
N PRO A 213 0.00 12.44 6.69
CA PRO A 213 -0.34 12.28 8.11
C PRO A 213 -0.47 13.61 8.88
N LYS A 214 0.47 14.55 8.71
CA LYS A 214 0.45 15.86 9.37
C LYS A 214 -0.21 16.95 8.53
N GLY A 215 -0.09 16.87 7.20
CA GLY A 215 -0.60 17.87 6.26
C GLY A 215 -2.12 17.89 6.15
N GLY A 216 -2.74 16.70 6.06
CA GLY A 216 -4.18 16.54 5.90
C GLY A 216 -4.96 17.21 7.04
N PRO A 217 -4.68 16.91 8.33
CA PRO A 217 -3.98 15.74 8.88
C PRO A 217 -4.85 14.48 8.89
N GLY A 218 -4.24 13.31 9.11
CA GLY A 218 -4.93 12.01 9.15
C GLY A 218 -4.83 11.19 7.87
N MET A 219 -3.98 11.61 6.93
CA MET A 219 -3.64 10.86 5.72
C MET A 219 -4.89 10.30 5.00
N ARG A 220 -5.81 11.17 4.56
CA ARG A 220 -7.12 10.73 4.06
C ARG A 220 -7.00 9.86 2.80
N GLU A 221 -7.99 9.00 2.61
CA GLU A 221 -8.13 8.22 1.38
C GLU A 221 -8.99 8.98 0.38
N MET A 222 -8.41 9.29 -0.77
CA MET A 222 -9.04 10.09 -1.83
C MET A 222 -9.53 9.16 -2.93
N LEU A 223 -10.84 9.09 -3.12
CA LEU A 223 -11.48 8.34 -4.20
C LEU A 223 -11.95 9.26 -5.34
N ALA A 224 -12.31 10.51 -5.01
CA ALA A 224 -12.94 11.40 -5.96
C ALA A 224 -12.02 11.76 -7.15
N PRO A 225 -10.73 12.13 -6.96
CA PRO A 225 -9.83 12.42 -8.07
C PRO A 225 -9.65 11.22 -9.01
N THR A 226 -9.46 10.03 -8.43
CA THR A 226 -9.26 8.80 -9.22
C THR A 226 -10.49 8.43 -10.05
N SER A 227 -11.69 8.61 -9.49
CA SER A 227 -12.94 8.32 -10.18
C SER A 227 -13.22 9.35 -11.29
N ALA A 228 -12.93 10.63 -11.03
CA ALA A 228 -13.09 11.69 -12.00
C ALA A 228 -12.15 11.55 -13.21
N ILE A 229 -10.90 11.13 -12.98
CA ILE A 229 -9.92 10.85 -14.06
C ILE A 229 -10.38 9.68 -14.95
N ILE A 230 -10.91 8.61 -14.36
CA ILE A 230 -11.50 7.51 -15.13
C ILE A 230 -12.71 8.01 -15.94
N GLY A 231 -13.60 8.79 -15.32
CA GLY A 231 -14.77 9.38 -15.99
C GLY A 231 -14.40 10.32 -17.14
N ALA A 232 -13.27 11.02 -17.04
CA ALA A 232 -12.72 11.86 -18.10
C ALA A 232 -12.00 11.07 -19.22
N GLY A 233 -11.87 9.74 -19.09
CA GLY A 233 -11.19 8.88 -20.06
C GLY A 233 -9.66 9.01 -20.03
N LEU A 234 -9.08 9.50 -18.91
CA LEU A 234 -7.65 9.77 -18.79
C LEU A 234 -6.89 8.71 -17.97
N GLY A 235 -7.56 7.66 -17.46
CA GLY A 235 -6.99 6.71 -16.50
C GLY A 235 -5.67 6.04 -16.91
N ASP A 236 -5.45 5.77 -18.19
CA ASP A 236 -4.24 5.14 -18.70
C ASP A 236 -3.19 6.13 -19.25
N SER A 237 -3.45 7.44 -19.16
CA SER A 237 -2.62 8.47 -19.78
C SER A 237 -2.10 9.55 -18.82
N VAL A 238 -2.46 9.50 -17.54
CA VAL A 238 -1.94 10.42 -16.51
C VAL A 238 -1.30 9.67 -15.35
N GLY A 239 -0.38 10.34 -14.65
CA GLY A 239 0.18 9.88 -13.38
C GLY A 239 -0.48 10.61 -12.22
N LEU A 240 -0.77 9.91 -11.12
CA LEU A 240 -1.28 10.52 -9.88
C LEU A 240 -0.31 10.24 -8.75
N ILE A 241 0.15 11.28 -8.06
CA ILE A 241 1.04 11.18 -6.91
C ILE A 241 0.46 11.93 -5.71
N THR A 242 0.62 11.39 -4.51
CA THR A 242 0.21 12.05 -3.28
C THR A 242 1.02 11.62 -2.06
N ASP A 243 1.19 12.54 -1.11
CA ASP A 243 1.64 12.22 0.25
C ASP A 243 0.52 11.63 1.13
N GLY A 244 -0.74 11.68 0.67
CA GLY A 244 -1.90 11.01 1.24
C GLY A 244 -2.09 9.58 0.71
N ARG A 245 -3.36 9.17 0.52
CA ARG A 245 -3.74 7.83 0.01
C ARG A 245 -4.77 7.96 -1.09
N PHE A 246 -4.69 7.08 -2.09
CA PHE A 246 -5.74 6.91 -3.10
C PHE A 246 -6.49 5.61 -2.87
N SER A 247 -7.80 5.62 -3.13
CA SER A 247 -8.59 4.41 -3.04
C SER A 247 -8.36 3.50 -4.24
N GLY A 248 -8.27 2.19 -4.00
CA GLY A 248 -7.77 1.19 -4.96
C GLY A 248 -8.62 0.93 -6.21
N GLY A 249 -9.64 1.74 -6.49
CA GLY A 249 -10.55 1.59 -7.64
C GLY A 249 -9.98 2.07 -8.99
N THR A 250 -8.71 2.51 -9.04
CA THR A 250 -8.15 3.17 -10.22
C THR A 250 -7.37 2.21 -11.13
N TYR A 251 -7.49 2.44 -12.43
CA TYR A 251 -6.58 1.94 -13.45
C TYR A 251 -5.61 3.08 -13.79
N GLY A 252 -4.30 2.83 -13.81
CA GLY A 252 -3.28 3.85 -14.11
C GLY A 252 -2.08 3.84 -13.14
N MET A 253 -1.14 4.77 -13.37
CA MET A 253 0.02 4.96 -12.49
C MET A 253 -0.37 5.81 -11.28
N VAL A 254 -0.82 5.15 -10.21
CA VAL A 254 -1.25 5.79 -8.97
C VAL A 254 -0.25 5.48 -7.86
N VAL A 255 0.34 6.54 -7.31
CA VAL A 255 1.35 6.50 -6.25
C VAL A 255 0.84 7.25 -5.03
N GLY A 256 0.76 6.56 -3.90
CA GLY A 256 0.43 7.17 -2.61
C GLY A 256 1.59 7.06 -1.62
N HIS A 257 1.36 7.58 -0.43
CA HIS A 257 2.30 7.46 0.69
C HIS A 257 3.67 8.08 0.40
N VAL A 258 3.74 9.08 -0.48
CA VAL A 258 5.00 9.76 -0.77
C VAL A 258 5.58 10.33 0.52
N ALA A 259 6.76 9.84 0.89
CA ALA A 259 7.45 10.20 2.12
C ALA A 259 8.89 10.69 1.82
N PRO A 260 9.34 11.79 2.46
CA PRO A 260 8.65 12.60 3.46
C PRO A 260 7.45 13.39 2.87
N GLU A 261 6.41 13.61 3.67
CA GLU A 261 5.21 14.35 3.24
C GLU A 261 5.49 15.86 3.04
N ALA A 262 4.58 16.57 2.36
CA ALA A 262 4.78 17.99 2.08
C ALA A 262 4.83 18.85 3.34
N ALA A 263 4.04 18.52 4.38
CA ALA A 263 3.93 19.32 5.60
C ALA A 263 5.20 19.33 6.47
N VAL A 264 6.15 18.44 6.20
CA VAL A 264 7.47 18.36 6.86
C VAL A 264 8.62 18.77 5.93
N GLY A 265 8.31 19.31 4.74
CA GLY A 265 9.33 19.78 3.79
C GLY A 265 9.92 18.68 2.90
N GLY A 266 9.19 17.58 2.70
CA GLY A 266 9.52 16.61 1.66
C GLY A 266 9.57 17.26 0.28
N ALA A 267 10.32 16.66 -0.65
CA ALA A 267 10.50 17.24 -1.99
C ALA A 267 9.18 17.44 -2.76
N ILE A 268 8.13 16.69 -2.42
CA ILE A 268 6.77 16.90 -2.96
C ILE A 268 6.21 18.30 -2.64
N ALA A 269 6.64 18.94 -1.55
CA ALA A 269 6.31 20.34 -1.22
C ALA A 269 6.97 21.37 -2.14
N LEU A 270 8.00 20.96 -2.89
CA LEU A 270 8.85 21.83 -3.70
C LEU A 270 8.54 21.75 -5.20
N VAL A 271 7.66 20.83 -5.59
CA VAL A 271 7.15 20.73 -6.96
C VAL A 271 6.41 22.01 -7.33
N GLN A 272 6.69 22.52 -8.51
CA GLN A 272 6.02 23.67 -9.12
C GLN A 272 5.25 23.22 -10.37
N GLU A 273 4.23 23.97 -10.74
CA GLU A 273 3.43 23.71 -11.94
C GLU A 273 4.33 23.64 -13.18
N GLY A 274 4.18 22.57 -13.96
CA GLY A 274 4.95 22.35 -15.20
C GLY A 274 6.31 21.68 -15.03
N ASP A 275 6.80 21.46 -13.79
CA ASP A 275 8.01 20.65 -13.59
C ASP A 275 7.82 19.25 -14.19
N MET A 276 8.84 18.70 -14.84
CA MET A 276 8.76 17.34 -15.36
C MET A 276 8.93 16.34 -14.22
N ILE A 277 7.99 15.40 -14.08
CA ILE A 277 8.06 14.28 -13.13
C ILE A 277 8.10 12.98 -13.91
N THR A 278 8.98 12.07 -13.49
CA THR A 278 9.07 10.70 -13.99
C THR A 278 8.62 9.72 -12.91
N ILE A 279 7.62 8.90 -13.23
CA ILE A 279 7.21 7.73 -12.46
C ILE A 279 7.62 6.51 -13.27
N ASP A 280 8.53 5.69 -12.74
CA ASP A 280 9.05 4.52 -13.45
C ASP A 280 9.03 3.29 -12.52
N ALA A 281 8.09 2.38 -12.73
CA ALA A 281 8.00 1.16 -11.93
C ALA A 281 9.09 0.14 -12.29
N HIS A 282 9.68 0.19 -13.49
CA HIS A 282 10.76 -0.71 -13.87
C HIS A 282 12.02 -0.38 -13.08
N GLN A 283 12.35 0.91 -12.99
CA GLN A 283 13.47 1.40 -12.18
C GLN A 283 13.14 1.56 -10.71
N ARG A 284 11.85 1.46 -10.35
CA ARG A 284 11.30 1.73 -9.02
C ARG A 284 11.62 3.15 -8.57
N SER A 285 11.53 4.08 -9.52
CA SER A 285 11.90 5.47 -9.32
C SER A 285 10.70 6.42 -9.35
N LEU A 286 10.73 7.41 -8.47
CA LEU A 286 9.84 8.55 -8.48
C LEU A 286 10.68 9.83 -8.41
N GLN A 287 10.78 10.54 -9.53
CA GLN A 287 11.77 11.58 -9.73
C GLN A 287 11.14 12.90 -10.20
N LEU A 288 11.56 13.98 -9.55
CA LEU A 288 11.37 15.35 -10.00
C LEU A 288 12.57 15.76 -10.84
N ASN A 289 12.36 16.09 -12.11
CA ASN A 289 13.42 16.35 -13.07
C ASN A 289 13.88 17.82 -13.02
N VAL A 290 14.37 18.22 -11.85
CA VAL A 290 15.02 19.51 -11.59
C VAL A 290 16.44 19.26 -11.08
N SER A 291 17.34 20.22 -11.25
CA SER A 291 18.69 20.09 -10.70
C SER A 291 18.67 20.10 -9.16
N ASP A 292 19.64 19.43 -8.54
CA ASP A 292 19.78 19.44 -7.08
C ASP A 292 19.97 20.86 -6.52
N GLN A 293 20.65 21.74 -7.27
CA GLN A 293 20.83 23.14 -6.91
C GLN A 293 19.50 23.90 -6.85
N GLU A 294 18.64 23.73 -7.86
CA GLU A 294 17.31 24.32 -7.89
C GLU A 294 16.45 23.78 -6.74
N LEU A 295 16.50 22.46 -6.50
CA LEU A 295 15.73 21.83 -5.43
C LEU A 295 16.15 22.35 -4.05
N GLU A 296 17.44 22.56 -3.83
CA GLU A 296 17.97 23.11 -2.57
C GLU A 296 17.59 24.60 -2.40
N GLN A 297 17.60 25.39 -3.47
CA GLN A 297 17.12 26.79 -3.43
C GLN A 297 15.64 26.87 -3.06
N ARG A 298 14.81 25.99 -3.65
CA ARG A 298 13.38 25.88 -3.31
C ARG A 298 13.21 25.43 -1.86
N ARG A 299 14.00 24.47 -1.39
CA ARG A 299 13.99 23.98 -0.01
C ARG A 299 14.34 25.08 0.99
N ALA A 300 15.37 25.88 0.71
CA ALA A 300 15.76 27.01 1.55
C ALA A 300 14.69 28.11 1.64
N SER A 301 13.86 28.24 0.61
CA SER A 301 12.75 29.19 0.55
C SER A 301 11.42 28.64 1.09
N TRP A 302 11.34 27.33 1.35
CA TRP A 302 10.10 26.70 1.80
C TRP A 302 9.76 27.07 3.24
N GLN A 303 8.49 27.43 3.44
CA GLN A 303 7.96 27.72 4.76
C GLN A 303 6.89 26.70 5.11
N ARG A 304 7.00 26.13 6.31
CA ARG A 304 6.01 25.19 6.82
C ARG A 304 4.63 25.86 6.89
N PRO A 305 3.59 25.28 6.26
CA PRO A 305 2.25 25.84 6.32
C PRO A 305 1.69 25.76 7.75
N LYS A 306 0.74 26.65 8.06
CA LYS A 306 0.02 26.59 9.34
C LYS A 306 -0.82 25.31 9.41
N PRO A 307 -0.87 24.62 10.57
CA PRO A 307 -1.76 23.48 10.73
C PRO A 307 -3.22 23.85 10.44
N ARG A 308 -3.93 23.01 9.67
CA ARG A 308 -5.36 23.21 9.37
C ARG A 308 -6.22 23.14 10.64
N TYR A 309 -5.81 22.32 11.61
CA TYR A 309 -6.46 22.17 12.91
C TYR A 309 -5.45 22.43 14.03
N THR A 310 -5.75 23.37 14.92
CA THR A 310 -4.86 23.77 16.03
C THR A 310 -5.29 23.22 17.39
N THR A 311 -6.49 22.65 17.49
CA THR A 311 -7.04 22.02 18.70
C THR A 311 -7.76 20.71 18.36
N GLY A 312 -8.14 19.95 19.39
CA GLY A 312 -8.91 18.71 19.23
C GLY A 312 -8.07 17.51 18.78
N VAL A 313 -8.75 16.43 18.42
CA VAL A 313 -8.11 15.14 18.12
C VAL A 313 -7.16 15.20 16.91
N LEU A 314 -7.51 15.99 15.88
CA LEU A 314 -6.68 16.14 14.68
C LEU A 314 -5.38 16.89 14.98
N ALA A 315 -5.41 17.90 15.85
CA ALA A 315 -4.20 18.57 16.30
C ALA A 315 -3.29 17.65 17.14
N LYS A 316 -3.89 16.84 18.04
CA LYS A 316 -3.16 15.81 18.79
C LYS A 316 -2.52 14.79 17.84
N TYR A 317 -3.28 14.29 16.87
CA TYR A 317 -2.78 13.34 15.87
C TYR A 317 -1.61 13.93 15.06
N ALA A 318 -1.77 15.12 14.47
CA ALA A 318 -0.72 15.75 13.68
C ALA A 318 0.57 16.02 14.48
N THR A 319 0.43 16.23 15.79
CA THR A 319 1.58 16.38 16.70
C THR A 319 2.34 15.08 16.85
N LEU A 320 1.64 13.97 17.12
CA LEU A 320 2.23 12.69 17.50
C LEU A 320 2.57 11.76 16.32
N VAL A 321 1.88 11.89 15.20
CA VAL A 321 1.97 10.92 14.10
C VAL A 321 3.34 10.92 13.44
N SER A 322 3.87 9.73 13.15
CA SER A 322 5.09 9.49 12.39
C SER A 322 4.88 9.58 10.87
N SER A 323 5.96 9.38 10.10
CA SER A 323 5.88 9.23 8.64
C SER A 323 5.05 8.01 8.23
N SER A 324 4.48 8.04 7.03
CA SER A 324 3.78 6.91 6.41
C SER A 324 4.74 5.74 6.11
N SER A 325 6.02 6.03 5.86
CA SER A 325 7.09 5.04 5.61
C SER A 325 7.34 4.11 6.80
N VAL A 326 6.89 4.50 7.99
CA VAL A 326 6.96 3.73 9.24
C VAL A 326 5.58 3.43 9.84
N GLY A 327 4.52 3.51 9.02
CA GLY A 327 3.17 3.07 9.42
C GLY A 327 2.26 4.14 10.05
N ALA A 328 2.67 5.43 10.05
CA ALA A 328 1.91 6.54 10.65
C ALA A 328 1.43 6.23 12.10
N VAL A 329 2.33 5.64 12.89
CA VAL A 329 2.11 5.35 14.31
C VAL A 329 2.13 6.65 15.12
N THR A 330 1.55 6.64 16.32
CA THR A 330 1.36 7.86 17.14
C THR A 330 2.06 7.79 18.50
N ASP A 331 2.93 6.80 18.66
CA ASP A 331 3.71 6.50 19.86
C ASP A 331 5.21 6.31 19.58
N LEU A 332 5.65 6.56 18.34
CA LEU A 332 7.06 6.55 17.97
C LEU A 332 7.81 7.73 18.60
N ASP A 333 8.97 7.45 19.20
CA ASP A 333 9.92 8.44 19.74
C ASP A 333 9.29 9.46 20.71
N LEU A 334 8.29 9.04 21.50
CA LEU A 334 7.71 9.86 22.57
C LEU A 334 8.56 9.89 23.87
N GLY A 335 9.74 9.27 23.85
CA GLY A 335 10.67 9.13 24.98
C GLY A 335 11.80 10.15 24.98
#